data_AF-A0A6C0P2L7-F1
#
_entry.id   AF-A0A6C0P2L7-F1
#
_cell.length_a   1.000
_cell.length_b   1.000
_cell.length_c   1.000
_cell.angle_alpha   90.00
_cell.angle_beta   90.00
_cell.angle_gamma   90.00
#
_symmetry.space_group_name_H-M   'P 1'
#
loop_
_entity.id
_entity.type
_entity.pdbx_description
1 polymer ?
#
loop_
_entity_poly.entity_id
_entity_poly.type
_entity_poly.pdbx_seq_one_letter_code
_entity_poly.pdbx_strand_id
1 'polypeptide(L)'
;MNNQKLTNYLNGVFTPYDGVKSVTELKADLLSDLQERYRELKAEGKDDDTAFSMTISSIGDIEQTILEVANLSRSLERQVLINLSASNLAESDFAGVVAHKGQFKASALRGSDFKGADLTGSAFSSSDMREANFDRANLTDVSLTTNDLSNASFNRTILVRTSFNISGLDGANFANVQMTDVTLSKTDLRKTIFEDCFFNGVSFESSDLSGQRFDGQTFNNVKFDKSALTEASFKGASLRNVSFVPFFSLTNKYYRSIKTINFDGATMDKLTYASLKGMGANLAKVTVV
;
A
#
# COMPACT_ATOMS: atom_id res chain seq x y z
N MET A 1 -10.30 14.45 53.80
CA MET A 1 -9.98 15.75 53.19
C MET A 1 -9.00 15.49 52.04
N ASN A 2 -9.27 15.95 50.82
CA ASN A 2 -8.38 15.71 49.69
C ASN A 2 -7.11 16.55 49.83
N ASN A 3 -5.95 15.94 49.61
CA ASN A 3 -4.67 16.65 49.74
C ASN A 3 -4.38 17.44 48.46
N GLN A 4 -4.38 18.77 48.57
CA GLN A 4 -4.15 19.68 47.43
C GLN A 4 -2.71 19.60 46.89
N LYS A 5 -1.72 19.25 47.72
CA LYS A 5 -0.32 19.10 47.27
C LYS A 5 -0.20 17.92 46.27
N LEU A 6 -0.91 16.81 46.51
CA LEU A 6 -0.96 15.67 45.59
C LEU A 6 -1.60 16.03 44.26
N THR A 7 -2.73 16.75 44.30
CA THR A 7 -3.39 17.23 43.08
C THR A 7 -2.49 18.14 42.25
N ASN A 8 -1.79 19.08 42.91
CA ASN A 8 -0.87 19.99 42.22
C ASN A 8 0.35 19.26 41.64
N TYR A 9 0.90 18.29 42.38
CA TYR A 9 2.01 17.46 41.91
C TYR A 9 1.61 16.68 40.64
N LEU A 10 0.49 15.95 40.67
CA LEU A 10 0.02 15.20 39.50
C LEU A 10 -0.36 16.10 38.33
N ASN A 11 -0.90 17.30 38.57
CA ASN A 11 -1.12 18.28 37.52
C ASN A 11 0.19 18.63 36.80
N GLY A 12 1.27 18.88 37.54
CA GLY A 12 2.59 19.15 36.96
C GLY A 12 3.13 18.00 36.12
N VAL A 13 3.07 16.77 36.65
CA VAL A 13 3.55 15.56 35.95
C VAL A 13 2.78 15.28 34.66
N PHE A 14 1.47 15.50 34.66
CA PHE A 14 0.61 15.17 33.53
C PHE A 14 0.44 16.31 32.51
N THR A 15 0.82 17.56 32.84
CA THR A 15 0.68 18.74 31.95
C THR A 15 1.22 18.50 30.53
N PRO A 16 2.40 17.86 30.32
CA PRO A 16 2.91 17.61 28.96
C PRO A 16 2.06 16.67 28.10
N TYR A 17 1.07 15.99 28.70
CA TYR A 17 0.27 14.94 28.08
C TYR A 17 -1.22 15.29 27.99
N ASP A 18 -1.59 16.53 28.30
CA ASP A 18 -2.97 17.01 28.20
C ASP A 18 -3.54 16.81 26.79
N GLY A 19 -4.81 16.38 26.72
CA GLY A 19 -5.51 16.10 25.47
C GLY A 19 -5.49 14.62 25.04
N VAL A 20 -4.70 13.75 25.67
CA VAL A 20 -4.76 12.30 25.47
C VAL A 20 -5.77 11.69 26.44
N LYS A 21 -6.85 11.09 25.91
CA LYS A 21 -7.99 10.62 26.73
C LYS A 21 -7.58 9.57 27.77
N SER A 22 -6.81 8.57 27.36
CA SER A 22 -6.30 7.50 28.23
C SER A 22 -5.40 8.02 29.35
N VAL A 23 -4.63 9.08 29.10
CA VAL A 23 -3.77 9.72 30.10
C VAL A 23 -4.59 10.52 31.10
N THR A 24 -5.74 11.07 30.67
CA THR A 24 -6.68 11.77 31.56
C THR A 24 -7.37 10.81 32.52
N GLU A 25 -7.77 9.63 32.04
CA GLU A 25 -8.35 8.56 32.86
C GLU A 25 -7.31 8.02 33.87
N LEU A 26 -6.09 7.74 33.41
CA LEU A 26 -4.97 7.31 34.26
C LEU A 26 -4.65 8.32 35.38
N LYS A 27 -4.70 9.63 35.08
CA LYS A 27 -4.48 10.69 36.07
C LYS A 27 -5.52 10.67 37.19
N ALA A 28 -6.79 10.41 36.85
CA ALA A 28 -7.88 10.39 37.81
C ALA A 28 -7.78 9.18 38.75
N ASP A 29 -7.51 8.01 38.19
CA ASP A 29 -7.34 6.75 38.93
C ASP A 29 -6.14 6.86 39.89
N LEU A 30 -4.99 7.31 39.37
CA LEU A 30 -3.79 7.51 40.18
C LEU A 30 -4.00 8.53 41.29
N LEU A 31 -4.70 9.65 41.02
CA LEU A 31 -5.01 10.63 42.05
C LEU A 31 -5.85 10.03 43.17
N SER A 32 -6.82 9.17 42.85
CA SER A 32 -7.65 8.46 43.83
C SER A 32 -6.79 7.56 44.73
N ASP A 33 -5.94 6.73 44.12
CA ASP A 33 -5.07 5.78 44.84
C ASP A 33 -4.08 6.51 45.76
N LEU A 34 -3.47 7.60 45.30
CA LEU A 34 -2.55 8.39 46.11
C LEU A 34 -3.25 9.12 47.25
N GLN A 35 -4.48 9.59 47.04
CA GLN A 35 -5.27 10.17 48.12
C GLN A 35 -5.62 9.13 49.18
N GLU A 36 -5.91 7.90 48.79
CA GLU A 36 -6.14 6.80 49.72
C GLU A 36 -4.88 6.47 50.52
N ARG A 37 -3.75 6.26 49.84
CA ARG A 37 -2.47 5.98 50.49
C ARG A 37 -2.05 7.08 51.46
N TYR A 38 -2.27 8.34 51.09
CA TYR A 38 -2.02 9.47 51.97
C TYR A 38 -2.88 9.42 53.24
N ARG A 39 -4.18 9.07 53.12
CA ARG A 39 -5.08 8.94 54.28
C ARG A 39 -4.64 7.82 55.22
N GLU A 40 -4.17 6.69 54.70
CA GLU A 40 -3.63 5.59 55.52
C GLU A 40 -2.43 6.06 56.35
N LEU A 41 -1.45 6.72 55.72
CA LEU A 41 -0.26 7.23 56.41
C LEU A 41 -0.62 8.28 57.47
N LYS A 42 -1.63 9.12 57.20
CA LYS A 42 -2.19 10.04 58.20
C LYS A 42 -2.83 9.31 59.38
N ALA A 43 -3.54 8.20 59.13
CA ALA A 43 -4.14 7.38 60.18
C ALA A 43 -3.09 6.62 61.02
N GLU A 44 -1.94 6.28 60.43
CA GLU A 44 -0.76 5.74 61.11
C GLU A 44 0.00 6.78 61.96
N GLY A 45 -0.47 8.04 61.99
CA GLY A 45 0.11 9.10 62.80
C GLY A 45 1.27 9.87 62.15
N LYS A 46 1.47 9.73 60.83
CA LYS A 46 2.45 10.55 60.11
C LYS A 46 1.99 12.01 60.00
N ASP A 47 2.94 12.94 60.11
CA ASP A 47 2.70 14.34 59.77
C ASP A 47 2.45 14.52 58.27
N ASP A 48 1.94 15.69 57.87
CA ASP A 48 1.49 15.93 56.49
C ASP A 48 2.62 15.85 55.47
N ASP A 49 3.83 16.28 55.82
CA ASP A 49 4.97 16.34 54.90
C ASP A 49 5.60 14.95 54.75
N THR A 50 5.73 14.20 55.85
CA THR A 50 6.16 12.81 55.83
C THR A 50 5.19 11.93 55.04
N ALA A 51 3.88 12.06 55.28
CA ALA A 51 2.86 11.32 54.56
C ALA A 51 2.92 11.63 53.05
N PHE A 52 3.02 12.91 52.67
CA PHE A 52 3.14 13.32 51.27
C PHE A 52 4.39 12.74 50.60
N SER A 53 5.56 12.88 51.23
CA SER A 53 6.82 12.37 50.68
C SER A 53 6.80 10.85 50.50
N MET A 54 6.23 10.12 51.47
CA MET A 54 6.10 8.67 51.37
C MET A 54 5.13 8.25 50.26
N THR A 55 3.98 8.94 50.12
CA THR A 55 3.02 8.69 49.03
C THR A 55 3.62 8.92 47.65
N ILE A 56 4.38 10.00 47.46
CA ILE A 56 5.05 10.24 46.17
C ILE A 56 6.16 9.22 45.94
N SER A 57 6.95 8.85 46.96
CA SER A 57 8.01 7.85 46.79
C SER A 57 7.50 6.45 46.40
N SER A 58 6.23 6.12 46.71
CA SER A 58 5.66 4.81 46.38
C SER A 58 5.29 4.61 44.90
N ILE A 59 5.26 5.68 44.09
CA ILE A 59 4.82 5.59 42.68
C ILE A 59 5.94 5.22 41.70
N GLY A 60 7.20 5.21 42.14
CA GLY A 60 8.35 4.93 41.27
C GLY A 60 8.48 5.92 40.10
N ASP A 61 8.98 5.45 38.95
CA ASP A 61 9.13 6.25 37.72
C ASP A 61 7.83 6.28 36.91
N ILE A 62 6.85 7.00 37.46
CA ILE A 62 5.54 7.17 36.82
C ILE A 62 5.65 7.99 35.52
N GLU A 63 6.68 8.83 35.38
CA GLU A 63 6.93 9.61 34.17
C GLU A 63 7.22 8.71 32.98
N GLN A 64 8.06 7.67 33.16
CA GLN A 64 8.31 6.68 32.11
C GLN A 64 7.03 5.93 31.72
N THR A 65 6.22 5.52 32.70
CA THR A 65 4.97 4.79 32.45
C THR A 65 3.94 5.66 31.70
N ILE A 66 3.80 6.94 32.09
CA ILE A 66 2.92 7.89 31.40
C ILE A 66 3.40 8.13 29.96
N LEU A 67 4.71 8.24 29.75
CA LEU A 67 5.29 8.38 28.41
C LEU A 67 4.98 7.17 27.52
N GLU A 68 5.10 5.95 28.06
CA GLU A 68 4.76 4.71 27.36
C GLU A 68 3.26 4.65 27.01
N VAL A 69 2.37 4.96 27.97
CA VAL A 69 0.92 4.99 27.76
C VAL A 69 0.51 6.07 26.75
N ALA A 70 1.08 7.26 26.84
CA ALA A 70 0.81 8.35 25.90
C ALA A 70 1.28 8.01 24.48
N ASN A 71 2.46 7.40 24.34
CA ASN A 71 2.97 6.95 23.05
C ASN A 71 2.13 5.82 22.46
N LEU A 72 1.72 4.85 23.28
CA LEU A 72 0.84 3.78 22.84
C LEU A 72 -0.53 4.30 22.42
N SER A 73 -1.09 5.25 23.17
CA SER A 73 -2.41 5.83 22.87
C SER A 73 -2.39 6.67 21.59
N ARG A 74 -1.36 7.50 21.39
CA ARG A 74 -1.16 8.22 20.12
C ARG A 74 -0.92 7.26 18.94
N SER A 75 -0.25 6.14 19.17
CA SER A 75 -0.05 5.08 18.17
C SER A 75 -1.37 4.38 17.81
N LEU A 76 -2.22 4.08 18.80
CA LEU A 76 -3.54 3.48 18.62
C LEU A 76 -4.54 4.46 17.95
N GLU A 77 -4.47 5.76 18.26
CA GLU A 77 -5.27 6.80 17.59
C GLU A 77 -4.87 6.97 16.12
N ARG A 78 -3.58 6.81 15.78
CA ARG A 78 -3.13 6.68 14.38
C ARG A 78 -3.54 5.36 13.72
N GLN A 79 -4.02 4.38 14.48
CA GLN A 79 -4.46 3.05 14.04
C GLN A 79 -5.98 2.88 14.06
N VAL A 80 -6.79 3.95 13.98
CA VAL A 80 -8.20 3.76 13.62
C VAL A 80 -8.24 3.17 12.21
N LEU A 81 -8.36 1.84 12.14
CA LEU A 81 -8.49 1.11 10.90
C LEU A 81 -9.80 1.56 10.25
N ILE A 82 -9.69 2.39 9.21
CA ILE A 82 -10.84 2.80 8.43
C ILE A 82 -11.42 1.54 7.79
N ASN A 83 -12.62 1.14 8.22
CA ASN A 83 -13.35 0.05 7.61
C ASN A 83 -14.64 0.57 7.00
N LEU A 84 -14.61 0.66 5.68
CA LEU A 84 -15.71 1.07 4.81
C LEU A 84 -16.09 -0.06 3.85
N SER A 85 -15.78 -1.32 4.20
CA SER A 85 -16.17 -2.48 3.40
C SER A 85 -17.70 -2.57 3.28
N ALA A 86 -18.19 -3.12 2.16
CA ALA A 86 -19.62 -3.26 1.86
C ALA A 86 -20.41 -1.94 1.89
N SER A 87 -19.74 -0.81 1.64
CA SER A 87 -20.37 0.51 1.67
C SER A 87 -20.68 1.01 0.26
N ASN A 88 -21.70 1.88 0.17
CA ASN A 88 -21.96 2.67 -1.04
C ASN A 88 -21.24 4.01 -0.92
N LEU A 89 -20.19 4.19 -1.73
CA LEU A 89 -19.25 5.31 -1.70
C LEU A 89 -19.00 5.84 -3.13
N ALA A 90 -19.94 5.59 -4.05
CA ALA A 90 -19.85 6.11 -5.41
C ALA A 90 -19.68 7.64 -5.38
N GLU A 91 -18.82 8.16 -6.25
CA GLU A 91 -18.55 9.60 -6.42
C GLU A 91 -18.08 10.31 -5.13
N SER A 92 -17.59 9.55 -4.13
CA SER A 92 -17.09 10.11 -2.88
C SER A 92 -15.70 10.74 -3.05
N ASP A 93 -15.45 11.81 -2.29
CA ASP A 93 -14.17 12.50 -2.23
C ASP A 93 -13.28 11.91 -1.11
N PHE A 94 -12.20 11.26 -1.51
CA PHE A 94 -11.12 10.77 -0.65
C PHE A 94 -9.77 11.42 -1.01
N ALA A 95 -9.77 12.55 -1.72
CA ALA A 95 -8.55 13.19 -2.17
C ALA A 95 -7.67 13.58 -0.96
N GLY A 96 -6.39 13.20 -1.01
CA GLY A 96 -5.41 13.49 0.04
C GLY A 96 -5.62 12.75 1.37
N VAL A 97 -6.59 11.84 1.47
CA VAL A 97 -6.83 11.07 2.70
C VAL A 97 -5.63 10.17 3.02
N VAL A 98 -5.30 10.05 4.31
CA VAL A 98 -4.36 9.05 4.82
C VAL A 98 -5.17 7.92 5.46
N ALA A 99 -5.24 6.78 4.78
CA ALA A 99 -5.98 5.60 5.22
C ALA A 99 -5.08 4.36 5.14
N HIS A 100 -4.07 4.30 6.01
CA HIS A 100 -3.19 3.12 6.08
C HIS A 100 -3.97 1.89 6.53
N LYS A 101 -3.79 0.77 5.81
CA LYS A 101 -4.49 -0.50 6.05
C LYS A 101 -6.03 -0.38 6.03
N GLY A 102 -6.56 0.62 5.32
CA GLY A 102 -7.99 0.82 5.13
C GLY A 102 -8.65 -0.40 4.47
N GLN A 103 -9.88 -0.69 4.87
CA GLN A 103 -10.68 -1.79 4.35
C GLN A 103 -11.84 -1.23 3.54
N PHE A 104 -11.85 -1.51 2.24
CA PHE A 104 -12.85 -1.05 1.28
C PHE A 104 -13.46 -2.22 0.51
N LYS A 105 -13.35 -3.46 1.01
CA LYS A 105 -13.74 -4.67 0.29
C LYS A 105 -15.22 -4.66 -0.06
N ALA A 106 -15.58 -5.17 -1.24
CA ALA A 106 -16.96 -5.27 -1.70
C ALA A 106 -17.74 -3.94 -1.67
N SER A 107 -17.07 -2.82 -1.92
CA SER A 107 -17.70 -1.49 -1.89
C SER A 107 -18.05 -1.00 -3.29
N ALA A 108 -19.05 -0.12 -3.38
CA ALA A 108 -19.30 0.65 -4.59
C ALA A 108 -18.49 1.95 -4.53
N LEU A 109 -17.48 2.07 -5.36
CA LEU A 109 -16.48 3.17 -5.41
C LEU A 109 -16.37 3.76 -6.83
N ARG A 110 -17.41 3.56 -7.63
CA ARG A 110 -17.44 4.10 -8.99
C ARG A 110 -17.29 5.62 -8.94
N GLY A 111 -16.35 6.17 -9.71
CA GLY A 111 -16.11 7.60 -9.82
C GLY A 111 -15.56 8.27 -8.57
N SER A 112 -15.18 7.53 -7.52
CA SER A 112 -14.60 8.12 -6.30
C SER A 112 -13.22 8.72 -6.58
N ASP A 113 -12.90 9.83 -5.91
CA ASP A 113 -11.61 10.52 -6.06
C ASP A 113 -10.65 10.14 -4.93
N PHE A 114 -9.57 9.43 -5.25
CA PHE A 114 -8.47 9.08 -4.34
C PHE A 114 -7.18 9.83 -4.67
N LYS A 115 -7.27 10.94 -5.42
CA LYS A 115 -6.10 11.71 -5.86
C LYS A 115 -5.21 12.11 -4.69
N GLY A 116 -3.94 11.76 -4.76
CA GLY A 116 -2.94 12.08 -3.73
C GLY A 116 -3.17 11.40 -2.38
N ALA A 117 -4.10 10.46 -2.26
CA ALA A 117 -4.33 9.72 -1.03
C ALA A 117 -3.15 8.80 -0.69
N ASP A 118 -2.89 8.60 0.59
CA ASP A 118 -1.99 7.56 1.08
C ASP A 118 -2.78 6.36 1.58
N LEU A 119 -2.83 5.32 0.75
CA LEU A 119 -3.63 4.11 0.97
C LEU A 119 -2.74 2.92 1.34
N THR A 120 -1.50 3.16 1.80
CA THR A 120 -0.52 2.11 2.07
C THR A 120 -1.12 0.94 2.85
N GLY A 121 -1.01 -0.27 2.29
CA GLY A 121 -1.52 -1.51 2.90
C GLY A 121 -3.04 -1.71 2.85
N SER A 122 -3.79 -0.85 2.16
CA SER A 122 -5.26 -0.96 2.06
C SER A 122 -5.72 -2.14 1.19
N ALA A 123 -6.96 -2.56 1.40
CA ALA A 123 -7.57 -3.65 0.65
C ALA A 123 -8.91 -3.25 0.04
N PHE A 124 -9.03 -3.41 -1.28
CA PHE A 124 -10.20 -3.04 -2.06
C PHE A 124 -10.95 -4.23 -2.64
N SER A 125 -10.51 -5.47 -2.40
CA SER A 125 -10.97 -6.67 -3.12
C SER A 125 -12.47 -6.75 -3.38
N SER A 126 -12.84 -7.10 -4.62
CA SER A 126 -14.21 -7.30 -5.08
C SER A 126 -15.10 -6.04 -5.08
N SER A 127 -14.50 -4.87 -5.27
CA SER A 127 -15.20 -3.58 -5.37
C SER A 127 -15.43 -3.15 -6.83
N ASP A 128 -16.48 -2.36 -7.04
CA ASP A 128 -16.69 -1.61 -8.28
C ASP A 128 -15.94 -0.28 -8.17
N MET A 129 -14.87 -0.13 -8.93
CA MET A 129 -13.98 1.03 -8.90
C MET A 129 -13.84 1.66 -10.28
N ARG A 130 -14.84 1.47 -11.15
CA ARG A 130 -14.87 2.05 -12.49
C ARG A 130 -14.77 3.57 -12.38
N GLU A 131 -14.03 4.19 -13.29
CA GLU A 131 -13.87 5.65 -13.35
C GLU A 131 -13.24 6.28 -12.09
N ALA A 132 -12.70 5.48 -11.15
CA ALA A 132 -12.05 6.01 -9.96
C ALA A 132 -10.73 6.71 -10.29
N ASN A 133 -10.40 7.75 -9.53
CA ASN A 133 -9.19 8.54 -9.74
C ASN A 133 -8.13 8.26 -8.66
N PHE A 134 -7.05 7.57 -9.00
CA PHE A 134 -5.91 7.30 -8.11
C PHE A 134 -4.67 8.15 -8.44
N ASP A 135 -4.83 9.23 -9.20
CA ASP A 135 -3.71 10.05 -9.63
C ASP A 135 -2.87 10.51 -8.44
N ARG A 136 -1.54 10.28 -8.53
CA ARG A 136 -0.56 10.64 -7.48
C ARG A 136 -0.81 9.98 -6.11
N ALA A 137 -1.71 9.01 -6.00
CA ALA A 137 -1.91 8.26 -4.76
C ALA A 137 -0.70 7.36 -4.44
N ASN A 138 -0.56 6.99 -3.17
CA ASN A 138 0.36 5.95 -2.74
C ASN A 138 -0.39 4.64 -2.51
N LEU A 139 -0.15 3.65 -3.38
CA LEU A 139 -0.76 2.32 -3.33
C LEU A 139 0.25 1.24 -2.94
N THR A 140 1.28 1.59 -2.15
CA THR A 140 2.25 0.64 -1.64
C THR A 140 1.55 -0.46 -0.81
N ASP A 141 1.87 -1.73 -1.08
CA ASP A 141 1.29 -2.90 -0.41
C ASP A 141 -0.26 -3.02 -0.52
N VAL A 142 -0.86 -2.40 -1.53
CA VAL A 142 -2.33 -2.43 -1.73
C VAL A 142 -2.78 -3.68 -2.51
N SER A 143 -3.90 -4.27 -2.08
CA SER A 143 -4.60 -5.31 -2.85
C SER A 143 -5.80 -4.76 -3.59
N LEU A 144 -5.67 -4.65 -4.90
CA LEU A 144 -6.70 -4.35 -5.90
C LEU A 144 -7.09 -5.62 -6.68
N THR A 145 -7.14 -6.77 -6.01
CA THR A 145 -7.50 -8.07 -6.60
C THR A 145 -9.01 -8.19 -6.85
N THR A 146 -9.41 -8.78 -7.98
CA THR A 146 -10.81 -9.04 -8.38
C THR A 146 -11.73 -7.81 -8.39
N ASN A 147 -11.22 -6.64 -8.79
CA ASN A 147 -12.01 -5.41 -8.92
C ASN A 147 -12.40 -5.14 -10.38
N ASP A 148 -13.42 -4.32 -10.58
CA ASP A 148 -13.62 -3.63 -11.86
C ASP A 148 -13.02 -2.22 -11.77
N LEU A 149 -11.91 -1.99 -12.47
CA LEU A 149 -11.17 -0.72 -12.54
C LEU A 149 -11.25 -0.11 -13.94
N SER A 150 -12.30 -0.45 -14.71
CA SER A 150 -12.44 0.07 -16.06
C SER A 150 -12.46 1.60 -16.07
N ASN A 151 -11.66 2.20 -16.96
CA ASN A 151 -11.46 3.64 -17.08
C ASN A 151 -10.93 4.35 -15.81
N ALA A 152 -10.37 3.62 -14.84
CA ALA A 152 -9.72 4.24 -13.69
C ALA A 152 -8.39 4.92 -14.08
N SER A 153 -8.01 6.00 -13.39
CA SER A 153 -6.77 6.74 -13.63
C SER A 153 -5.73 6.45 -12.54
N PHE A 154 -4.49 6.18 -12.95
CA PHE A 154 -3.33 5.94 -12.08
C PHE A 154 -2.15 6.85 -12.47
N ASN A 155 -2.42 8.06 -12.98
CA ASN A 155 -1.36 8.94 -13.47
C ASN A 155 -0.40 9.30 -12.33
N ARG A 156 0.89 9.00 -12.50
CA ARG A 156 1.95 9.26 -11.51
C ARG A 156 1.66 8.65 -10.13
N THR A 157 0.87 7.60 -10.04
CA THR A 157 0.62 6.84 -8.81
C THR A 157 1.88 6.08 -8.39
N ILE A 158 2.11 5.95 -7.09
CA ILE A 158 3.18 5.08 -6.55
C ILE A 158 2.63 3.65 -6.45
N LEU A 159 3.18 2.75 -7.26
CA LEU A 159 2.82 1.33 -7.28
C LEU A 159 4.02 0.47 -6.84
N VAL A 160 4.01 0.07 -5.56
CA VAL A 160 5.04 -0.77 -4.97
C VAL A 160 4.38 -1.96 -4.29
N ARG A 161 4.69 -3.19 -4.72
CA ARG A 161 4.08 -4.42 -4.18
C ARG A 161 2.53 -4.39 -4.24
N THR A 162 1.98 -3.74 -5.27
CA THR A 162 0.53 -3.63 -5.50
C THR A 162 0.03 -4.80 -6.34
N SER A 163 -1.13 -5.38 -5.99
CA SER A 163 -1.74 -6.49 -6.75
C SER A 163 -3.01 -6.06 -7.47
N PHE A 164 -3.08 -6.27 -8.79
CA PHE A 164 -4.24 -6.08 -9.66
C PHE A 164 -4.78 -7.40 -10.23
N ASN A 165 -4.43 -8.53 -9.61
CA ASN A 165 -4.71 -9.84 -10.17
C ASN A 165 -6.22 -10.07 -10.40
N ILE A 166 -6.58 -10.61 -11.58
CA ILE A 166 -7.96 -10.97 -11.94
C ILE A 166 -8.91 -9.75 -11.99
N SER A 167 -8.38 -8.52 -12.01
CA SER A 167 -9.20 -7.31 -12.09
C SER A 167 -9.46 -6.88 -13.53
N GLY A 168 -10.61 -6.26 -13.78
CA GLY A 168 -10.89 -5.59 -15.06
C GLY A 168 -10.14 -4.26 -15.15
N LEU A 169 -9.35 -4.06 -16.21
CA LEU A 169 -8.52 -2.86 -16.42
C LEU A 169 -8.74 -2.25 -17.83
N ASP A 170 -9.92 -2.48 -18.41
CA ASP A 170 -10.28 -1.93 -19.71
C ASP A 170 -10.23 -0.39 -19.68
N GLY A 171 -9.38 0.22 -20.50
CA GLY A 171 -9.22 1.68 -20.54
C GLY A 171 -8.52 2.29 -19.32
N ALA A 172 -8.07 1.49 -18.34
CA ALA A 172 -7.33 2.01 -17.20
C ALA A 172 -6.00 2.63 -17.63
N ASN A 173 -5.64 3.77 -17.04
CA ASN A 173 -4.51 4.58 -17.47
C ASN A 173 -3.36 4.60 -16.45
N PHE A 174 -2.22 4.02 -16.80
CA PHE A 174 -1.00 3.99 -15.98
C PHE A 174 0.09 4.96 -16.47
N ALA A 175 -0.26 6.11 -17.02
CA ALA A 175 0.73 7.03 -17.55
C ALA A 175 1.72 7.57 -16.49
N ASN A 176 3.00 7.60 -16.84
CA ASN A 176 4.10 8.15 -16.02
C ASN A 176 4.28 7.44 -14.67
N VAL A 177 4.13 6.11 -14.64
CA VAL A 177 4.19 5.31 -13.41
C VAL A 177 5.48 4.49 -13.34
N GLN A 178 6.08 4.47 -12.15
CA GLN A 178 7.11 3.48 -11.81
C GLN A 178 6.44 2.32 -11.06
N MET A 179 6.52 1.13 -11.63
CA MET A 179 5.97 -0.09 -11.05
C MET A 179 7.10 -0.93 -10.47
N THR A 180 7.06 -1.15 -9.15
CA THR A 180 8.02 -2.03 -8.47
C THR A 180 7.30 -3.19 -7.82
N ASP A 181 7.64 -4.42 -8.21
CA ASP A 181 7.06 -5.66 -7.68
C ASP A 181 5.52 -5.72 -7.77
N VAL A 182 4.95 -5.12 -8.81
CA VAL A 182 3.50 -5.12 -9.09
C VAL A 182 3.08 -6.44 -9.74
N THR A 183 1.92 -6.97 -9.37
CA THR A 183 1.34 -8.15 -10.02
C THR A 183 0.06 -7.80 -10.78
N LEU A 184 0.06 -8.05 -12.08
CA LEU A 184 -1.05 -7.92 -13.03
C LEU A 184 -1.28 -9.29 -13.67
N SER A 185 -1.49 -10.33 -12.86
CA SER A 185 -1.61 -11.71 -13.32
C SER A 185 -3.06 -12.12 -13.56
N LYS A 186 -3.27 -12.95 -14.60
CA LYS A 186 -4.59 -13.44 -15.02
C LYS A 186 -5.57 -12.31 -15.35
N THR A 187 -5.07 -11.26 -15.97
CA THR A 187 -5.83 -10.05 -16.29
C THR A 187 -5.86 -9.82 -17.80
N ASP A 188 -6.97 -9.30 -18.31
CA ASP A 188 -7.04 -8.75 -19.67
C ASP A 188 -6.49 -7.32 -19.65
N LEU A 189 -5.38 -7.11 -20.35
CA LEU A 189 -4.68 -5.84 -20.42
C LEU A 189 -4.69 -5.26 -21.84
N ARG A 190 -5.45 -5.83 -22.78
CA ARG A 190 -5.42 -5.43 -24.20
C ARG A 190 -5.80 -3.97 -24.44
N LYS A 191 -6.64 -3.41 -23.57
CA LYS A 191 -7.10 -2.01 -23.63
C LYS A 191 -6.56 -1.12 -22.51
N THR A 192 -5.65 -1.65 -21.68
CA THR A 192 -4.98 -0.87 -20.63
C THR A 192 -3.92 0.03 -21.27
N ILE A 193 -3.74 1.23 -20.75
CA ILE A 193 -2.78 2.21 -21.27
C ILE A 193 -1.54 2.22 -20.39
N PHE A 194 -0.39 1.89 -20.97
CA PHE A 194 0.92 1.96 -20.33
C PHE A 194 1.82 2.96 -21.05
N GLU A 195 1.71 4.24 -20.72
CA GLU A 195 2.50 5.32 -21.32
C GLU A 195 3.61 5.77 -20.37
N ASP A 196 4.84 5.86 -20.85
CA ASP A 196 6.00 6.33 -20.05
C ASP A 196 6.19 5.61 -18.71
N CYS A 197 5.81 4.32 -18.66
CA CYS A 197 6.02 3.46 -17.50
C CYS A 197 7.44 2.87 -17.41
N PHE A 198 7.85 2.61 -16.18
CA PHE A 198 9.04 1.81 -15.85
C PHE A 198 8.62 0.56 -15.09
N PHE A 199 9.04 -0.61 -15.54
CA PHE A 199 8.66 -1.89 -14.94
C PHE A 199 9.88 -2.52 -14.26
N ASN A 200 9.82 -2.69 -12.94
CA ASN A 200 10.83 -3.40 -12.17
C ASN A 200 10.17 -4.51 -11.34
N GLY A 201 10.52 -5.77 -11.58
CA GLY A 201 9.95 -6.89 -10.82
C GLY A 201 8.48 -7.18 -11.12
N VAL A 202 7.91 -6.59 -12.18
CA VAL A 202 6.48 -6.71 -12.50
C VAL A 202 6.17 -8.10 -13.05
N SER A 203 5.05 -8.67 -12.62
CA SER A 203 4.52 -9.93 -13.14
C SER A 203 3.25 -9.71 -13.96
N PHE A 204 3.30 -10.10 -15.22
CA PHE A 204 2.15 -10.20 -16.14
C PHE A 204 1.71 -11.65 -16.34
N GLU A 205 2.00 -12.53 -15.37
CA GLU A 205 1.81 -13.97 -15.57
C GLU A 205 0.37 -14.32 -15.97
N SER A 206 0.22 -15.10 -17.05
CA SER A 206 -1.08 -15.57 -17.57
C SER A 206 -2.06 -14.45 -17.97
N SER A 207 -1.57 -13.25 -18.28
CA SER A 207 -2.39 -12.12 -18.73
C SER A 207 -2.43 -11.98 -20.24
N ASP A 208 -3.44 -11.28 -20.77
CA ASP A 208 -3.53 -10.98 -22.20
C ASP A 208 -3.08 -9.54 -22.47
N LEU A 209 -1.95 -9.39 -23.13
CA LEU A 209 -1.34 -8.13 -23.54
C LEU A 209 -1.27 -8.04 -25.08
N SER A 210 -2.12 -8.77 -25.78
CA SER A 210 -2.12 -8.77 -27.25
C SER A 210 -2.38 -7.36 -27.79
N GLY A 211 -1.58 -6.95 -28.78
CA GLY A 211 -1.65 -5.62 -29.40
C GLY A 211 -1.03 -4.47 -28.58
N GLN A 212 -0.52 -4.72 -27.37
CA GLN A 212 0.08 -3.67 -26.54
C GLN A 212 1.30 -3.00 -27.19
N ARG A 213 1.51 -1.72 -26.87
CA ARG A 213 2.59 -0.89 -27.40
C ARG A 213 3.54 -0.49 -26.28
N PHE A 214 4.56 -1.29 -26.07
CA PHE A 214 5.62 -1.10 -25.08
C PHE A 214 6.88 -0.45 -25.67
N ASP A 215 6.73 0.34 -26.73
CA ASP A 215 7.84 0.90 -27.48
C ASP A 215 8.66 1.87 -26.61
N GLY A 216 9.99 1.71 -26.61
CA GLY A 216 10.92 2.57 -25.85
C GLY A 216 10.90 2.38 -24.33
N GLN A 217 10.04 1.51 -23.79
CA GLN A 217 9.91 1.32 -22.33
C GLN A 217 10.99 0.41 -21.75
N THR A 218 11.14 0.44 -20.42
CA THR A 218 12.17 -0.33 -19.70
C THR A 218 11.55 -1.41 -18.83
N PHE A 219 12.05 -2.64 -19.01
CA PHE A 219 11.63 -3.85 -18.30
C PHE A 219 12.85 -4.46 -17.59
N ASN A 220 12.85 -4.40 -16.26
CA ASN A 220 13.85 -5.03 -15.42
C ASN A 220 13.20 -6.10 -14.55
N ASN A 221 13.71 -7.33 -14.58
CA ASN A 221 13.19 -8.42 -13.73
C ASN A 221 11.70 -8.73 -13.98
N VAL A 222 11.21 -8.55 -15.21
CA VAL A 222 9.77 -8.66 -15.55
C VAL A 222 9.44 -10.08 -16.01
N LYS A 223 8.25 -10.55 -15.65
CA LYS A 223 7.73 -11.87 -16.05
C LYS A 223 6.55 -11.73 -16.99
N PHE A 224 6.71 -12.16 -18.23
CA PHE A 224 5.65 -12.35 -19.21
C PHE A 224 5.25 -13.83 -19.34
N ASP A 225 5.55 -14.64 -18.33
CA ASP A 225 5.30 -16.07 -18.36
C ASP A 225 3.81 -16.35 -18.59
N LYS A 226 3.52 -17.26 -19.52
CA LYS A 226 2.17 -17.71 -19.90
C LYS A 226 1.27 -16.60 -20.45
N SER A 227 1.80 -15.40 -20.67
CA SER A 227 1.04 -14.28 -21.18
C SER A 227 0.80 -14.40 -22.69
N ALA A 228 -0.30 -13.82 -23.16
CA ALA A 228 -0.54 -13.62 -24.58
C ALA A 228 0.04 -12.26 -25.00
N LEU A 229 0.95 -12.29 -25.98
CA LEU A 229 1.64 -11.10 -26.51
C LEU A 229 1.46 -10.96 -28.02
N THR A 230 0.42 -11.59 -28.59
CA THR A 230 0.22 -11.57 -30.05
C THR A 230 0.13 -10.12 -30.53
N GLU A 231 0.92 -9.75 -31.53
CA GLU A 231 1.01 -8.39 -32.09
C GLU A 231 1.45 -7.29 -31.12
N ALA A 232 2.00 -7.66 -29.96
CA ALA A 232 2.62 -6.69 -29.05
C ALA A 232 3.93 -6.13 -29.65
N SER A 233 4.25 -4.89 -29.30
CA SER A 233 5.46 -4.20 -29.76
C SER A 233 6.33 -3.78 -28.58
N PHE A 234 7.61 -4.11 -28.66
CA PHE A 234 8.70 -3.73 -27.76
C PHE A 234 9.78 -2.97 -28.53
N LYS A 235 9.38 -2.20 -29.55
CA LYS A 235 10.33 -1.52 -30.44
C LYS A 235 11.18 -0.55 -29.63
N GLY A 236 12.50 -0.66 -29.72
CA GLY A 236 13.41 0.21 -28.94
C GLY A 236 13.33 0.05 -27.42
N ALA A 237 12.62 -0.96 -26.91
CA ALA A 237 12.52 -1.21 -25.47
C ALA A 237 13.83 -1.79 -24.92
N SER A 238 14.04 -1.62 -23.61
CA SER A 238 15.15 -2.26 -22.88
C SER A 238 14.63 -3.41 -22.03
N LEU A 239 15.11 -4.63 -22.26
CA LEU A 239 14.69 -5.84 -21.57
C LEU A 239 15.87 -6.48 -20.83
N ARG A 240 15.89 -6.39 -19.51
CA ARG A 240 16.92 -7.00 -18.67
C ARG A 240 16.31 -7.97 -17.67
N ASN A 241 16.79 -9.20 -17.67
CA ASN A 241 16.29 -10.29 -16.84
C ASN A 241 14.78 -10.49 -17.03
N VAL A 242 14.33 -10.63 -18.28
CA VAL A 242 12.92 -10.76 -18.64
C VAL A 242 12.58 -12.21 -19.02
N SER A 243 11.49 -12.73 -18.48
CA SER A 243 11.05 -14.11 -18.71
C SER A 243 9.83 -14.19 -19.62
N PHE A 244 9.81 -15.19 -20.50
CA PHE A 244 8.76 -15.45 -21.50
C PHE A 244 8.40 -16.96 -21.56
N VAL A 245 8.13 -17.59 -20.42
CA VAL A 245 7.86 -19.04 -20.37
C VAL A 245 6.46 -19.35 -20.90
N PRO A 246 6.27 -20.21 -21.92
CA PRO A 246 4.94 -20.55 -22.45
C PRO A 246 4.12 -21.44 -21.49
N PHE A 247 2.79 -21.46 -21.65
CA PHE A 247 1.87 -22.29 -20.85
C PHE A 247 1.92 -23.79 -21.16
N PHE A 248 2.27 -24.18 -22.39
CA PHE A 248 2.41 -25.58 -22.83
C PHE A 248 3.67 -25.75 -23.69
N SER A 249 4.03 -27.00 -23.98
CA SER A 249 5.03 -27.32 -25.03
C SER A 249 4.73 -26.55 -26.32
N LEU A 250 5.78 -26.07 -26.99
CA LEU A 250 5.72 -25.11 -28.11
C LEU A 250 4.79 -25.62 -29.23
N THR A 251 3.53 -25.18 -29.23
CA THR A 251 2.56 -25.51 -30.28
C THR A 251 2.78 -24.64 -31.53
N ASN A 252 2.29 -25.09 -32.69
CA ASN A 252 2.30 -24.28 -33.91
C ASN A 252 1.62 -22.92 -33.74
N LYS A 253 0.58 -22.85 -32.89
CA LYS A 253 -0.10 -21.59 -32.56
C LYS A 253 0.85 -20.63 -31.83
N TYR A 254 1.60 -21.13 -30.85
CA TYR A 254 2.57 -20.33 -30.10
C TYR A 254 3.69 -19.79 -30.99
N TYR A 255 4.27 -20.64 -31.84
CA TYR A 255 5.30 -20.21 -32.80
C TYR A 255 4.81 -19.15 -33.80
N ARG A 256 3.52 -19.13 -34.12
CA ARG A 256 2.94 -18.06 -34.94
C ARG A 256 2.83 -16.78 -34.12
N SER A 257 2.31 -16.84 -32.89
CA SER A 257 2.19 -15.67 -32.01
C SER A 257 3.54 -15.01 -31.70
N ILE A 258 4.58 -15.75 -31.33
CA ILE A 258 5.88 -15.16 -30.98
C ILE A 258 6.52 -14.40 -32.15
N LYS A 259 6.24 -14.81 -33.40
CA LYS A 259 6.74 -14.14 -34.62
C LYS A 259 6.04 -12.82 -34.92
N THR A 260 4.84 -12.61 -34.35
CA THR A 260 4.13 -11.33 -34.48
C THR A 260 4.66 -10.24 -33.56
N ILE A 261 5.46 -10.61 -32.56
CA ILE A 261 6.00 -9.66 -31.58
C ILE A 261 7.13 -8.86 -32.22
N ASN A 262 7.03 -7.54 -32.13
CA ASN A 262 8.02 -6.64 -32.69
C ASN A 262 9.09 -6.27 -31.65
N PHE A 263 10.33 -6.72 -31.85
CA PHE A 263 11.48 -6.36 -31.02
C PHE A 263 12.48 -5.45 -31.74
N ASP A 264 12.08 -4.80 -32.85
CA ASP A 264 13.00 -3.98 -33.64
C ASP A 264 13.68 -2.88 -32.80
N GLY A 265 15.01 -2.86 -32.81
CA GLY A 265 15.80 -1.87 -32.06
C GLY A 265 15.83 -2.07 -30.54
N ALA A 266 15.18 -3.12 -30.02
CA ALA A 266 15.22 -3.41 -28.59
C ALA A 266 16.63 -3.80 -28.13
N THR A 267 16.94 -3.55 -26.86
CA THR A 267 18.14 -4.04 -26.19
C THR A 267 17.79 -5.16 -25.22
N MET A 268 18.62 -6.20 -25.15
CA MET A 268 18.36 -7.36 -24.29
C MET A 268 19.65 -7.90 -23.67
N ASP A 269 19.59 -8.40 -22.44
CA ASP A 269 20.68 -9.22 -21.92
C ASP A 269 20.74 -10.59 -22.62
N LYS A 270 21.89 -11.27 -22.51
CA LYS A 270 22.15 -12.56 -23.16
C LYS A 270 21.12 -13.65 -22.83
N LEU A 271 20.61 -13.71 -21.60
CA LEU A 271 19.66 -14.75 -21.20
C LEU A 271 18.28 -14.49 -21.79
N THR A 272 17.80 -13.25 -21.70
CA THR A 272 16.54 -12.83 -22.33
C THR A 272 16.57 -13.09 -23.84
N TYR A 273 17.66 -12.69 -24.52
CA TYR A 273 17.85 -12.92 -25.94
C TYR A 273 17.86 -14.42 -26.30
N ALA A 274 18.61 -15.24 -25.57
CA ALA A 274 18.70 -16.67 -25.82
C ALA A 274 17.35 -17.38 -25.67
N SER A 275 16.57 -17.00 -24.66
CA SER A 275 15.22 -17.52 -24.43
C SER A 275 14.29 -17.23 -25.62
N LEU A 276 14.20 -15.96 -26.03
CA LEU A 276 13.38 -15.54 -27.18
C LEU A 276 13.84 -16.19 -28.50
N LYS A 277 15.16 -16.31 -28.70
CA LYS A 277 15.74 -16.97 -29.88
C LYS A 277 15.35 -18.45 -29.93
N GLY A 278 15.41 -19.16 -28.80
CA GLY A 278 15.00 -20.56 -28.70
C GLY A 278 13.52 -20.78 -29.02
N MET A 279 12.68 -19.77 -28.82
CA MET A 279 11.26 -19.81 -29.18
C MET A 279 10.97 -19.38 -30.62
N GLY A 280 11.98 -18.91 -31.37
CA GLY A 280 11.81 -18.48 -32.76
C GLY A 280 11.24 -17.07 -32.93
N ALA A 281 11.44 -16.19 -31.95
CA ALA A 281 11.15 -14.76 -32.09
C ALA A 281 12.02 -14.12 -33.20
N ASN A 282 11.50 -13.07 -33.84
CA ASN A 282 12.30 -12.27 -34.76
C ASN A 282 13.17 -11.29 -33.98
N LEU A 283 14.49 -11.51 -33.96
CA LEU A 283 15.46 -10.73 -33.20
C LEU A 283 16.53 -10.10 -34.10
N ALA A 284 16.30 -10.03 -35.41
CA ALA A 284 17.33 -9.59 -36.38
C ALA A 284 17.85 -8.17 -36.14
N LYS A 285 17.05 -7.30 -35.51
CA LYS A 285 17.41 -5.91 -35.17
C LYS A 285 17.52 -5.67 -33.67
N VAL A 286 17.68 -6.72 -32.88
CA VAL A 286 17.91 -6.62 -31.43
C VAL A 286 19.39 -6.45 -31.16
N THR A 287 19.72 -5.56 -30.23
CA THR A 287 21.08 -5.40 -29.72
C THR A 287 21.23 -6.17 -28.41
N VAL A 288 22.22 -7.07 -28.33
CA VAL A 288 22.50 -7.82 -27.11
C VAL A 288 23.52 -7.05 -26.27
N VAL A 289 23.20 -6.82 -24.99
CA VAL A 289 24.03 -6.09 -24.01
C VAL A 289 24.47 -6.97 -22.85
#